data_AF-A0A7H4PQX7-F1
#
_entry.id   AF-A0A7H4PQX7-F1
#
_cell.length_a   1.000
_cell.length_b   1.000
_cell.length_c   1.000
_cell.angle_alpha   90.00
_cell.angle_beta   90.00
_cell.angle_gamma   90.00
#
_symmetry.space_group_name_H-M   'P 1'
#
loop_
_entity.id
_entity.type
_entity.pdbx_description
1 polymer ?
#
loop_
_entity_poly.entity_id
_entity_poly.type
_entity_poly.pdbx_seq_one_letter_code
_entity_poly.pdbx_strand_id
1 'polypeptide(L)'
;MYCEKKRGGGWRLWVAIADVSYYVRPGTPLDGEARSRGTSVYFPSQVVPMLPEVLSNGLCSLNPQVDRLCMVCEMTISAKGRLTGFKFYEAVMSSHARLTYTKVWHMLQGDQDLREQYAPLVKHIEELHNLYKVLDGAREERGGISFESEEAKFIFNAERRIERIEQTQRNDAHKLIEECMILANISAARFVEKAEEPALFRIHGQTEYGSDYRIPFGARGAGA
;
A
#
# COMPACT_ATOMS: atom_id res chain seq x y z
N MET A 1 -7.87 -4.58 3.82
CA MET A 1 -7.45 -5.58 2.80
C MET A 1 -7.83 -6.95 3.30
N TYR A 2 -8.12 -7.88 2.39
CA TYR A 2 -8.52 -9.23 2.73
C TYR A 2 -8.16 -10.17 1.58
N CYS A 3 -7.78 -11.41 1.86
CA CYS A 3 -7.59 -12.41 0.81
C CYS A 3 -8.08 -13.80 1.23
N GLU A 4 -8.38 -14.60 0.23
CA GLU A 4 -8.75 -16.01 0.37
C GLU A 4 -7.99 -16.85 -0.65
N LYS A 5 -7.62 -18.07 -0.26
CA LYS A 5 -7.15 -19.07 -1.22
C LYS A 5 -8.29 -19.51 -2.13
N LYS A 6 -8.00 -19.62 -3.43
CA LYS A 6 -8.97 -20.16 -4.40
C LYS A 6 -8.91 -21.68 -4.45
N ARG A 7 -10.08 -22.30 -4.63
CA ARG A 7 -10.18 -23.73 -4.98
C ARG A 7 -9.48 -23.95 -6.32
N GLY A 8 -8.42 -24.77 -6.33
CA GLY A 8 -7.56 -24.99 -7.51
C GLY A 8 -6.24 -24.20 -7.51
N GLY A 9 -5.97 -23.43 -6.45
CA GLY A 9 -4.71 -22.71 -6.28
C GLY A 9 -4.81 -21.21 -6.60
N GLY A 10 -3.85 -20.44 -6.08
CA GLY A 10 -3.86 -18.98 -6.15
C GLY A 10 -4.77 -18.33 -5.10
N TRP A 11 -5.03 -17.03 -5.28
CA TRP A 11 -5.74 -16.19 -4.32
C TRP A 11 -6.80 -15.32 -4.99
N ARG A 12 -7.81 -14.97 -4.19
CA ARG A 12 -8.64 -13.79 -4.42
C ARG A 12 -8.24 -12.73 -3.39
N LEU A 13 -7.96 -11.51 -3.86
CA LEU A 13 -7.54 -10.38 -3.04
C LEU A 13 -8.57 -9.25 -3.18
N TRP A 14 -8.98 -8.69 -2.04
CA TRP A 14 -9.81 -7.50 -1.97
C TRP A 14 -9.03 -6.34 -1.37
N VAL A 15 -8.91 -5.29 -2.17
CA VAL A 15 -8.40 -3.99 -1.76
C VAL A 15 -9.57 -3.01 -1.75
N ALA A 16 -10.05 -2.68 -0.55
CA ALA A 16 -11.08 -1.66 -0.36
C ALA A 16 -10.41 -0.32 -0.06
N ILE A 17 -10.70 0.68 -0.89
CA ILE A 17 -10.20 2.05 -0.79
C ILE A 17 -11.36 2.96 -0.38
N ALA A 18 -11.12 3.91 0.51
CA ALA A 18 -12.12 4.90 0.89
C ALA A 18 -12.76 5.56 -0.33
N ASP A 19 -14.08 5.61 -0.39
CA ASP A 19 -14.80 6.27 -1.49
C ASP A 19 -14.83 7.79 -1.27
N VAL A 20 -13.68 8.43 -1.50
CA VAL A 20 -13.52 9.88 -1.39
C VAL A 20 -14.36 10.60 -2.45
N SER A 21 -14.51 10.01 -3.64
CA SER A 21 -15.29 10.59 -4.75
C SER A 21 -16.77 10.74 -4.45
N TYR A 22 -17.30 9.92 -3.53
CA TYR A 22 -18.67 10.08 -3.06
C TYR A 22 -18.86 11.42 -2.32
N TYR A 23 -17.89 11.82 -1.49
CA TYR A 23 -17.95 13.03 -0.65
C TYR A 23 -17.41 14.29 -1.35
N VAL A 24 -16.43 14.14 -2.24
CA VAL A 24 -15.79 15.24 -2.96
C VAL A 24 -16.22 15.19 -4.43
N ARG A 25 -17.30 15.92 -4.75
CA ARG A 25 -17.87 15.93 -6.11
C ARG A 25 -17.18 16.98 -7.00
N PRO A 26 -16.99 16.69 -8.31
CA PRO A 26 -16.37 17.63 -9.24
C PRO A 26 -17.05 19.00 -9.25
N GLY A 27 -16.25 20.07 -9.29
CA GLY A 27 -16.74 21.45 -9.37
C GLY A 27 -17.24 22.04 -8.04
N THR A 28 -17.17 21.30 -6.94
CA THR A 28 -17.50 21.82 -5.60
C THR A 28 -16.31 22.59 -4.99
N PRO A 29 -16.53 23.44 -3.96
CA PRO A 29 -15.43 24.08 -3.24
C PRO A 29 -14.42 23.08 -2.64
N LEU A 30 -14.90 21.90 -2.22
CA LEU A 30 -14.04 20.82 -1.73
C LEU A 30 -13.13 20.26 -2.83
N ASP A 31 -13.65 20.05 -4.05
CA ASP A 31 -12.84 19.62 -5.20
C ASP A 31 -11.81 20.69 -5.60
N GLY A 32 -12.23 21.95 -5.64
CA GLY A 32 -11.33 23.08 -5.93
C GLY A 32 -10.14 23.16 -4.97
N GLU A 33 -10.40 23.07 -3.67
CA GLU A 33 -9.35 23.09 -2.64
C GLU A 33 -8.47 21.84 -2.69
N ALA A 34 -9.07 20.64 -2.85
CA ALA A 34 -8.32 19.39 -2.95
C ALA A 34 -7.36 19.43 -4.15
N ARG A 35 -7.82 19.94 -5.30
CA ARG A 35 -7.00 20.14 -6.51
C ARG A 35 -5.90 21.16 -6.28
N SER A 36 -6.19 22.27 -5.61
CA SER A 36 -5.19 23.30 -5.29
C SER A 36 -4.08 22.78 -4.39
N ARG A 37 -4.38 21.87 -3.45
CA ARG A 37 -3.38 21.26 -2.56
C ARG A 37 -2.62 20.11 -3.23
N GLY A 38 -3.29 19.33 -4.08
CA GLY A 38 -2.74 18.20 -4.83
C GLY A 38 -2.46 16.94 -3.98
N THR A 39 -1.87 17.10 -2.80
CA THR A 39 -1.58 16.00 -1.86
C THR A 39 -1.53 16.49 -0.42
N SER A 40 -1.63 15.58 0.56
CA SER A 40 -1.33 15.88 1.96
C SER A 40 0.18 16.01 2.16
N VAL A 41 0.61 16.98 2.95
CA VAL A 41 2.03 17.21 3.28
C VAL A 41 2.30 16.76 4.71
N TYR A 42 3.27 15.85 4.87
CA TYR A 42 3.64 15.26 6.16
C TYR A 42 4.92 15.91 6.70
N PHE A 43 4.78 16.75 7.71
CA PHE A 43 5.90 17.26 8.51
C PHE A 43 6.17 16.33 9.70
N PRO A 44 7.37 16.36 10.30
CA PRO A 44 7.71 15.47 11.39
C PRO A 44 6.76 15.49 12.60
N SER A 45 6.09 16.62 12.87
CA SER A 45 5.17 16.79 14.00
C SER A 45 3.73 17.19 13.62
N GLN A 46 3.45 17.35 12.32
CA GLN A 46 2.15 17.84 11.85
C GLN A 46 1.86 17.35 10.42
N VAL A 47 0.58 17.14 10.13
CA VAL A 47 0.11 16.90 8.77
C VAL A 47 -0.67 18.13 8.29
N VAL A 48 -0.40 18.59 7.08
CA VAL A 48 -1.26 19.54 6.35
C VAL A 48 -2.11 18.70 5.41
N PRO A 49 -3.38 18.42 5.74
CA PRO A 49 -4.17 17.45 5.00
C PRO A 49 -4.71 18.05 3.69
N MET A 50 -4.81 17.23 2.65
CA MET A 50 -5.46 17.62 1.38
C MET A 50 -6.96 17.90 1.56
N LEU A 51 -7.61 17.15 2.45
CA LEU A 51 -9.05 17.25 2.74
C LEU A 51 -9.28 17.67 4.20
N PRO A 52 -10.40 18.35 4.52
CA PRO A 52 -10.77 18.66 5.89
C PRO A 52 -10.75 17.42 6.80
N GLU A 53 -10.33 17.58 8.07
CA GLU A 53 -10.15 16.47 9.01
C GLU A 53 -11.42 15.65 9.24
N VAL A 54 -12.60 16.28 9.19
CA VAL A 54 -13.89 15.58 9.28
C VAL A 54 -14.08 14.53 8.18
N LEU A 55 -13.52 14.76 6.99
CA LEU A 55 -13.49 13.79 5.90
C LEU A 55 -12.30 12.84 6.05
N SER A 56 -11.07 13.37 6.12
CA SER A 56 -9.85 12.56 6.06
C SER A 56 -9.68 11.61 7.26
N ASN A 57 -10.01 12.07 8.48
CA ASN A 57 -9.91 11.27 9.71
C ASN A 57 -11.26 10.65 10.14
N GLY A 58 -12.38 11.16 9.61
CA GLY A 58 -13.73 10.75 9.97
C GLY A 58 -14.42 9.85 8.94
N LEU A 59 -15.09 10.48 7.97
CA LEU A 59 -16.01 9.81 7.04
C LEU A 59 -15.30 8.96 5.97
N CYS A 60 -14.15 9.40 5.47
CA CYS A 60 -13.36 8.64 4.49
C CYS A 60 -12.41 7.64 5.18
N SER A 61 -11.99 7.92 6.42
CA SER A 61 -11.14 6.97 7.15
C SER A 61 -11.89 5.66 7.37
N LEU A 62 -11.27 4.54 6.97
CA LEU A 62 -11.78 3.17 7.15
C LEU A 62 -11.62 2.72 8.61
N ASN A 63 -12.24 3.48 9.51
CA ASN A 63 -12.21 3.27 10.95
C ASN A 63 -12.81 1.89 11.30
N PRO A 64 -12.31 1.25 12.36
CA PRO A 64 -12.74 -0.10 12.71
C PRO A 64 -14.14 -0.09 13.35
N GLN A 65 -14.88 -1.19 13.18
CA GLN A 65 -16.22 -1.43 13.71
C GLN A 65 -17.30 -0.42 13.31
N VAL A 66 -17.12 0.28 12.19
CA VAL A 66 -18.10 1.22 11.65
C VAL A 66 -18.24 1.04 10.15
N ASP A 67 -19.46 1.18 9.65
CA ASP A 67 -19.73 1.07 8.23
C ASP A 67 -19.11 2.24 7.46
N ARG A 68 -18.50 1.92 6.32
CA ARG A 68 -17.81 2.87 5.44
C ARG A 68 -18.03 2.53 3.98
N LEU A 69 -18.29 3.58 3.19
CA LEU A 69 -18.32 3.51 1.74
C LEU A 69 -16.90 3.31 1.22
N CYS A 70 -16.74 2.35 0.31
CA CYS A 70 -15.46 2.06 -0.31
C CYS A 70 -15.64 1.70 -1.79
N MET A 71 -14.62 2.04 -2.58
CA MET A 71 -14.41 1.48 -3.90
C MET A 71 -13.52 0.24 -3.74
N VAL A 72 -14.00 -0.91 -4.18
CA VAL A 72 -13.32 -2.19 -4.02
C VAL A 72 -12.69 -2.62 -5.34
N CYS A 73 -11.40 -2.95 -5.29
CA CYS A 73 -10.71 -3.71 -6.31
C CYS A 73 -10.62 -5.17 -5.87
N GLU A 74 -11.41 -6.04 -6.50
CA GLU A 74 -11.33 -7.50 -6.31
C GLU A 74 -10.48 -8.10 -7.42
N MET A 75 -9.42 -8.82 -7.05
CA MET A 75 -8.42 -9.37 -7.96
C MET A 75 -8.31 -10.87 -7.81
N THR A 76 -8.05 -11.56 -8.92
CA THR A 76 -7.68 -12.97 -8.96
C THR A 76 -6.19 -13.11 -9.28
N ILE A 77 -5.46 -13.81 -8.43
CA ILE A 77 -4.02 -14.00 -8.50
C ILE A 77 -3.72 -15.48 -8.66
N SER A 78 -2.85 -15.86 -9.59
CA SER A 78 -2.45 -17.25 -9.80
C SER A 78 -1.56 -17.77 -8.67
N ALA A 79 -1.34 -19.08 -8.61
CA ALA A 79 -0.40 -19.68 -7.66
C ALA A 79 1.06 -19.19 -7.82
N LYS A 80 1.39 -18.55 -8.97
CA LYS A 80 2.70 -17.95 -9.26
C LYS A 80 2.69 -16.42 -9.14
N GLY A 81 1.69 -15.83 -8.47
CA GLY A 81 1.67 -14.37 -8.22
C GLY A 81 1.30 -13.51 -9.43
N ARG A 82 0.79 -14.11 -10.50
CA ARG A 82 0.34 -13.36 -11.69
C ARG A 82 -1.09 -12.87 -11.49
N LEU A 83 -1.33 -11.58 -11.71
CA LEU A 83 -2.68 -11.03 -11.83
C LEU A 83 -3.38 -11.61 -13.07
N THR A 84 -4.50 -12.30 -12.85
CA THR A 84 -5.26 -13.02 -13.91
C THR A 84 -6.63 -12.43 -14.19
N GLY A 85 -7.16 -11.60 -13.29
CA GLY A 85 -8.43 -10.90 -13.48
C GLY A 85 -8.67 -9.91 -12.37
N PHE A 86 -9.51 -8.91 -12.63
CA PHE A 86 -9.93 -7.92 -11.65
C PHE A 86 -11.32 -7.38 -11.99
N LYS A 87 -11.99 -6.81 -11.00
CA LYS A 87 -13.21 -6.00 -11.16
C LYS A 87 -13.25 -4.90 -10.09
N PHE A 88 -13.89 -3.80 -10.44
CA PHE A 88 -14.12 -2.65 -9.56
C PHE A 88 -15.61 -2.54 -9.25
N TYR A 89 -15.96 -2.21 -8.02
CA TYR A 89 -17.34 -1.96 -7.60
C TYR A 89 -17.39 -1.14 -6.30
N GLU A 90 -18.45 -0.35 -6.16
CA GLU A 90 -18.79 0.31 -4.90
C GLU A 90 -19.29 -0.72 -3.88
N ALA A 91 -18.94 -0.54 -2.61
CA ALA A 91 -19.37 -1.39 -1.52
C ALA A 91 -19.48 -0.63 -0.20
N VAL A 92 -20.09 -1.30 0.79
CA VAL A 92 -20.04 -0.92 2.20
C VAL A 92 -19.17 -1.95 2.93
N MET A 93 -18.24 -1.49 3.76
CA MET A 93 -17.41 -2.36 4.59
C MET A 93 -17.42 -1.91 6.05
N SER A 94 -17.15 -2.86 6.95
CA SER A 94 -16.84 -2.59 8.35
C SER A 94 -15.49 -3.23 8.70
N SER A 95 -14.48 -2.40 8.97
CA SER A 95 -13.13 -2.89 9.24
C SER A 95 -13.09 -3.63 10.59
N HIS A 96 -12.59 -4.86 10.60
CA HIS A 96 -12.61 -5.70 11.81
C HIS A 96 -11.52 -5.34 12.83
N ALA A 97 -10.49 -4.59 12.43
CA ALA A 97 -9.47 -4.08 13.33
C ALA A 97 -8.69 -2.92 12.71
N ARG A 98 -8.17 -2.05 13.57
CA ARG A 98 -7.11 -1.09 13.23
C ARG A 98 -5.78 -1.65 13.73
N LEU A 99 -4.98 -2.16 12.80
CA LEU A 99 -3.69 -2.77 13.09
C LEU A 99 -2.54 -1.83 12.72
N THR A 100 -1.42 -1.95 13.43
CA THR A 100 -0.16 -1.30 13.07
C THR A 100 0.78 -2.32 12.42
N TYR A 101 1.70 -1.86 11.59
CA TYR A 101 2.71 -2.75 10.98
C TYR A 101 3.48 -3.55 12.01
N THR A 102 3.86 -2.94 13.13
CA THR A 102 4.53 -3.62 14.25
C THR A 102 3.71 -4.77 14.82
N LYS A 103 2.41 -4.55 15.10
CA LYS A 103 1.52 -5.61 15.60
C LYS A 103 1.38 -6.75 14.60
N VAL A 104 1.18 -6.44 13.32
CA VAL A 104 1.07 -7.45 12.26
C VAL A 104 2.36 -8.26 12.16
N TRP A 105 3.51 -7.59 12.16
CA TRP A 105 4.80 -8.25 12.09
C TRP A 105 5.04 -9.18 13.28
N HIS A 106 4.78 -8.72 14.50
CA HIS A 106 4.92 -9.55 15.70
C HIS A 106 3.97 -10.77 15.69
N MET A 107 2.72 -10.59 15.23
CA MET A 107 1.79 -11.72 15.05
C MET A 107 2.31 -12.77 14.05
N LEU A 108 2.94 -12.31 12.96
CA LEU A 108 3.58 -13.19 11.96
C LEU A 108 4.84 -13.87 12.50
N GLN A 109 5.52 -13.24 13.47
CA GLN A 109 6.68 -13.83 14.16
C GLN A 109 6.29 -14.78 15.31
N GLY A 110 5.01 -14.89 15.65
CA GLY A 110 4.52 -15.84 16.66
C GLY A 110 4.28 -15.25 18.05
N ASP A 111 4.18 -13.93 18.20
CA ASP A 111 3.81 -13.27 19.46
C ASP A 111 2.47 -13.80 19.99
N GLN A 112 2.49 -14.51 21.12
CA GLN A 112 1.33 -15.21 21.66
C GLN A 112 0.23 -14.26 22.10
N ASP A 113 0.58 -13.21 22.86
CA ASP A 113 -0.39 -12.25 23.40
C ASP A 113 -1.17 -11.55 22.28
N LEU A 114 -0.48 -11.09 21.24
CA LEU A 114 -1.14 -10.46 20.09
C LEU A 114 -1.96 -11.47 19.29
N ARG A 115 -1.47 -12.71 19.12
CA ARG A 115 -2.23 -13.74 18.38
C ARG A 115 -3.49 -14.18 19.13
N GLU A 116 -3.46 -14.21 20.45
CA GLU A 116 -4.65 -14.43 21.27
C GLU A 116 -5.61 -13.25 21.18
N GLN A 117 -5.11 -12.02 21.34
CA GLN A 117 -5.91 -10.80 21.24
C GLN A 117 -6.65 -10.68 19.89
N TYR A 118 -5.99 -11.00 18.78
CA TYR A 118 -6.54 -10.91 17.43
C TYR A 118 -6.85 -12.27 16.81
N ALA A 119 -7.11 -13.30 17.62
CA ALA A 119 -7.27 -14.70 17.17
C ALA A 119 -8.17 -14.88 15.94
N PRO A 120 -9.32 -14.20 15.79
CA PRO A 120 -10.16 -14.32 14.60
C PRO A 120 -9.48 -13.85 13.30
N LEU A 121 -8.51 -12.94 13.38
CA LEU A 121 -7.85 -12.31 12.25
C LEU A 121 -6.52 -12.96 11.87
N VAL A 122 -5.89 -13.69 12.78
CA VAL A 122 -4.55 -14.28 12.59
C VAL A 122 -4.46 -15.06 11.29
N LYS A 123 -5.42 -15.95 11.02
CA LYS A 123 -5.42 -16.76 9.79
C LYS A 123 -5.48 -15.91 8.51
N HIS A 124 -6.24 -14.81 8.53
CA HIS A 124 -6.35 -13.90 7.39
C HIS A 124 -5.05 -13.10 7.18
N ILE A 125 -4.38 -12.72 8.27
CA ILE A 125 -3.08 -12.04 8.25
C ILE A 125 -1.99 -12.97 7.69
N GLU A 126 -1.96 -14.22 8.16
CA GLU A 126 -1.05 -15.25 7.63
C GLU A 126 -1.31 -15.52 6.15
N GLU A 127 -2.58 -15.53 5.71
CA GLU A 127 -2.90 -15.73 4.31
C GLU A 127 -2.49 -14.55 3.42
N LEU A 128 -2.60 -13.32 3.91
CA LEU A 128 -2.04 -12.14 3.23
C LEU A 128 -0.51 -12.23 3.15
N HIS A 129 0.15 -12.73 4.18
CA HIS A 129 1.61 -12.94 4.17
C HIS A 129 2.03 -14.03 3.18
N ASN A 130 1.28 -15.12 3.09
CA ASN A 130 1.51 -16.18 2.10
C ASN A 130 1.36 -15.64 0.67
N LEU A 131 0.32 -14.84 0.41
CA LEU A 131 0.14 -14.17 -0.87
C LEU A 131 1.33 -13.25 -1.18
N TYR A 132 1.75 -12.41 -0.21
CA TYR A 132 2.89 -11.50 -0.37
C TYR A 132 4.16 -12.23 -0.81
N LYS A 133 4.53 -13.35 -0.16
CA LYS A 133 5.74 -14.12 -0.53
C LYS A 133 5.73 -14.54 -2.00
N VAL A 134 4.56 -14.90 -2.52
CA VAL A 134 4.40 -15.28 -3.93
C VAL A 134 4.46 -14.05 -4.85
N LEU A 135 3.93 -12.91 -4.44
CA LEU A 135 4.01 -11.66 -5.19
C LEU A 135 5.44 -11.13 -5.28
N ASP A 136 6.18 -11.20 -4.17
CA ASP A 136 7.58 -10.79 -4.06
C ASP A 136 8.47 -11.62 -4.99
N GLY A 137 8.37 -12.96 -4.92
CA GLY A 137 9.08 -13.83 -5.86
C GLY A 137 8.69 -13.56 -7.32
N ALA A 138 7.41 -13.32 -7.61
CA ALA A 138 6.97 -12.96 -8.96
C ALA A 138 7.47 -11.57 -9.42
N ARG A 139 7.75 -10.66 -8.49
CA ARG A 139 8.34 -9.33 -8.77
C ARG A 139 9.82 -9.46 -9.12
N GLU A 140 10.57 -10.28 -8.39
CA GLU A 140 11.96 -10.59 -8.70
C GLU A 140 12.10 -11.20 -10.10
N GLU A 141 11.23 -12.16 -10.46
CA GLU A 141 11.21 -12.76 -11.81
C GLU A 141 10.97 -11.73 -12.94
N ARG A 142 10.26 -10.63 -12.65
CA ARG A 142 10.01 -9.55 -13.62
C ARG A 142 11.12 -8.50 -13.68
N GLY A 143 12.22 -8.69 -12.94
CA GLY A 143 13.32 -7.71 -12.84
C GLY A 143 12.93 -6.48 -12.01
N GLY A 144 12.04 -6.65 -11.03
CA GLY A 144 11.66 -5.57 -10.14
C GLY A 144 12.87 -5.05 -9.35
N ILE A 145 13.20 -3.78 -9.53
CA ILE A 145 14.25 -3.13 -8.73
C ILE A 145 13.64 -2.77 -7.37
N SER A 146 14.29 -3.21 -6.29
CA SER A 146 13.97 -2.79 -4.93
C SER A 146 15.10 -1.88 -4.44
N PHE A 147 14.80 -0.60 -4.27
CA PHE A 147 15.68 0.31 -3.56
C PHE A 147 15.27 0.28 -2.09
N GLU A 148 16.09 -0.32 -1.24
CA GLU A 148 15.94 -0.13 0.21
C GLU A 148 16.58 1.21 0.57
N SER A 149 15.76 2.23 0.81
CA SER A 149 16.23 3.50 1.36
C SER A 149 16.10 3.46 2.88
N GLU A 150 17.19 3.79 3.57
CA GLU A 150 17.14 4.03 5.01
C GLU A 150 16.41 5.34 5.29
N GLU A 151 15.17 5.25 5.77
CA GLU A 151 14.38 6.43 6.15
C GLU A 151 14.58 6.77 7.63
N ALA A 152 14.95 8.02 7.91
CA ALA A 152 15.12 8.52 9.27
C ALA A 152 13.77 8.73 9.97
N LYS A 153 13.65 8.23 11.21
CA LYS A 153 12.51 8.42 12.10
C LYS A 153 12.90 9.35 13.25
N PHE A 154 12.26 10.50 13.31
CA PHE A 154 12.48 11.48 14.38
C PHE A 154 11.63 11.15 15.60
N ILE A 155 12.27 11.01 16.76
CA ILE A 155 11.60 10.87 18.06
C ILE A 155 11.61 12.24 18.73
N PHE A 156 10.42 12.72 19.10
CA PHE A 156 10.23 14.04 19.69
C PHE A 156 9.99 13.96 21.19
N ASN A 157 10.55 14.91 21.93
CA ASN A 157 10.26 15.10 23.35
C ASN A 157 8.95 15.91 23.57
N ALA A 158 8.60 16.17 24.83
CA ALA A 158 7.39 16.91 25.20
C ALA A 158 7.34 18.34 24.61
N GLU A 159 8.49 18.98 24.41
CA GLU A 159 8.61 20.31 23.81
C GLU A 159 8.65 20.28 22.26
N ARG A 160 8.34 19.14 21.63
CA ARG A 160 8.40 18.92 20.17
C ARG A 160 9.78 19.16 19.56
N ARG A 161 10.85 18.97 20.34
CA ARG A 161 12.24 18.95 19.86
C ARG A 161 12.69 17.51 19.59
N ILE A 162 13.61 17.33 18.65
CA ILE A 162 14.18 16.02 18.33
C ILE A 162 14.97 15.55 19.55
N GLU A 163 14.52 14.47 20.18
CA GLU A 163 15.22 13.78 21.26
C GLU A 163 16.29 12.86 20.69
N ARG A 164 15.92 12.08 19.66
CA ARG A 164 16.84 11.22 18.90
C ARG A 164 16.30 10.90 17.51
N ILE A 165 17.18 10.38 16.66
CA ILE A 165 16.86 9.90 15.31
C ILE A 165 17.11 8.40 15.29
N GLU A 166 16.10 7.64 14.89
CA GLU A 166 16.16 6.19 14.70
C GLU A 166 16.06 5.87 13.21
N GLN A 167 16.50 4.69 12.78
CA GLN A 167 16.22 4.20 11.43
C GLN A 167 14.86 3.51 11.40
N THR A 168 14.07 3.80 10.37
CA THR A 168 12.79 3.11 10.14
C THR A 168 13.07 1.70 9.65
N GLN A 169 12.60 0.70 10.40
CA GLN A 169 12.71 -0.69 10.00
C GLN A 169 11.53 -1.10 9.12
N ARG A 170 11.81 -1.39 7.85
CA ARG A 170 10.84 -1.96 6.91
C ARG A 170 10.79 -3.48 7.08
N ASN A 171 9.63 -3.99 7.50
CA ASN A 171 9.38 -5.43 7.69
C ASN A 171 8.32 -5.95 6.71
N ASP A 172 8.04 -7.26 6.74
CA ASP A 172 7.09 -7.89 5.81
C ASP A 172 5.66 -7.32 5.92
N ALA A 173 5.27 -6.76 7.07
CA ALA A 173 3.96 -6.11 7.19
C ALA A 173 3.87 -4.86 6.32
N HIS A 174 4.98 -4.14 6.11
CA HIS A 174 5.03 -3.01 5.17
C HIS A 174 5.00 -3.52 3.73
N LYS A 175 5.85 -4.51 3.42
CA LYS A 175 6.01 -5.08 2.08
C LYS A 175 4.72 -5.74 1.57
N LEU A 176 3.98 -6.45 2.43
CA LEU A 176 2.70 -7.07 2.05
C LEU A 176 1.65 -6.04 1.63
N ILE A 177 1.57 -4.90 2.35
CA ILE A 177 0.62 -3.83 2.05
C ILE A 177 1.02 -3.16 0.73
N GLU A 178 2.31 -2.90 0.53
CA GLU A 178 2.85 -2.34 -0.72
C GLU A 178 2.50 -3.20 -1.94
N GLU A 179 2.79 -4.49 -1.92
CA GLU A 179 2.51 -5.38 -3.05
C GLU A 179 1.02 -5.49 -3.36
N CYS A 180 0.15 -5.50 -2.33
CA CYS A 180 -1.29 -5.45 -2.53
C CYS A 180 -1.75 -4.15 -3.20
N MET A 181 -1.18 -3.00 -2.81
CA MET A 181 -1.49 -1.70 -3.41
C MET A 181 -0.95 -1.57 -4.84
N ILE A 182 0.24 -2.10 -5.11
CA ILE A 182 0.81 -2.17 -6.46
C ILE A 182 -0.14 -2.93 -7.39
N LEU A 183 -0.65 -4.08 -6.98
CA LEU A 183 -1.61 -4.85 -7.78
C LEU A 183 -2.92 -4.10 -8.03
N ALA A 184 -3.45 -3.42 -7.02
CA ALA A 184 -4.66 -2.61 -7.17
C ALA A 184 -4.44 -1.46 -8.18
N ASN A 185 -3.30 -0.77 -8.09
CA ASN A 185 -2.92 0.31 -9.01
C ASN A 185 -2.71 -0.19 -10.44
N ILE A 186 -2.04 -1.34 -10.63
CA ILE A 186 -1.90 -1.97 -11.95
C ILE A 186 -3.28 -2.33 -12.52
N SER A 187 -4.19 -2.84 -11.69
CA SER A 187 -5.55 -3.16 -12.10
C SER A 187 -6.32 -1.91 -12.53
N ALA A 188 -6.18 -0.80 -11.80
CA ALA A 188 -6.83 0.46 -12.13
C ALA A 188 -6.29 1.05 -13.44
N ALA A 189 -4.95 1.06 -13.62
CA ALA A 189 -4.31 1.49 -14.86
C ALA A 189 -4.81 0.68 -16.07
N ARG A 190 -4.85 -0.66 -15.95
CA ARG A 190 -5.37 -1.54 -17.02
C ARG A 190 -6.86 -1.33 -17.28
N PHE A 191 -7.64 -1.00 -16.26
CA PHE A 191 -9.07 -0.75 -16.40
C PHE A 191 -9.35 0.49 -17.25
N VAL A 192 -8.73 1.62 -16.90
CA VAL A 192 -8.92 2.90 -17.62
C VAL A 192 -8.27 2.89 -19.00
N GLU A 193 -7.10 2.25 -19.14
CA GLU A 193 -6.42 2.09 -20.44
C GLU A 193 -7.28 1.28 -21.42
N LYS A 194 -7.86 0.16 -20.97
CA LYS A 194 -8.75 -0.67 -21.80
C LYS A 194 -10.04 0.07 -22.20
N ALA A 195 -10.51 0.97 -21.35
CA ALA A 195 -11.69 1.78 -21.62
C ALA A 195 -11.40 3.00 -22.50
N GLU A 196 -10.12 3.28 -22.83
CA GLU A 196 -9.67 4.49 -23.53
C GLU A 196 -10.11 5.79 -22.82
N GLU A 197 -10.30 5.73 -21.50
CA GLU A 197 -10.74 6.87 -20.70
C GLU A 197 -9.55 7.76 -20.31
N PRO A 198 -9.66 9.10 -20.45
CA PRO A 198 -8.62 10.02 -19.99
C PRO A 198 -8.35 9.85 -18.50
N ALA A 199 -7.12 9.45 -18.15
CA ALA A 199 -6.71 9.20 -16.78
C ALA A 199 -5.27 9.66 -16.51
N LEU A 200 -4.96 9.90 -15.24
CA LEU A 200 -3.61 10.22 -14.80
C LEU A 200 -2.82 8.93 -14.57
N PHE A 201 -1.79 8.70 -15.38
CA PHE A 201 -0.86 7.59 -15.21
C PHE A 201 0.38 8.03 -14.42
N ARG A 202 0.85 7.15 -13.53
CA ARG A 202 2.15 7.30 -12.88
C ARG A 202 3.22 6.64 -13.73
N ILE A 203 3.90 7.43 -14.55
CA ILE A 203 4.93 6.98 -15.49
C ILE A 203 6.31 7.31 -14.90
N HIS A 204 7.23 6.36 -14.98
CA HIS A 204 8.65 6.60 -14.71
C HIS A 204 9.40 6.58 -16.04
N GLY A 205 10.02 7.71 -16.41
CA GLY A 205 10.81 7.79 -17.63
C GLY A 205 11.99 6.83 -17.59
N GLN A 206 12.39 6.31 -18.76
CA GLN A 206 13.69 5.66 -18.84
C GLN A 206 14.77 6.70 -18.55
N THR A 207 15.80 6.31 -17.82
CA THR A 207 17.01 7.14 -17.66
C THR A 207 17.51 7.54 -19.04
N GLU A 208 17.55 8.84 -19.33
CA GLU A 208 18.15 9.38 -20.54
C GLU A 208 19.66 9.11 -20.51
N TYR A 209 20.08 7.95 -21.02
CA TYR A 209 21.48 7.72 -21.32
C TYR A 209 21.79 8.39 -22.65
N GLY A 210 22.34 9.61 -22.58
CA GLY A 210 23.20 10.13 -23.63
C GLY A 210 24.25 9.06 -23.95
N SER A 211 24.38 8.74 -25.23
CA SER A 211 25.33 7.78 -25.77
C SER A 211 26.78 8.23 -25.53
N ASP A 212 27.33 8.10 -24.31
CA ASP A 212 28.79 7.99 -24.10
C ASP A 212 29.32 7.74 -22.66
N TYR A 213 28.53 7.21 -21.72
CA TYR A 213 29.07 6.85 -20.41
C TYR A 213 28.80 5.40 -20.04
N ARG A 214 29.82 4.56 -20.25
CA ARG A 214 29.95 3.25 -19.61
C ARG A 214 29.93 3.46 -18.09
N ILE A 215 28.92 2.96 -17.41
CA ILE A 215 28.97 2.71 -15.97
C ILE A 215 30.19 1.79 -15.74
N PRO A 216 31.24 2.20 -15.00
CA PRO A 216 32.35 1.31 -14.73
C PRO A 216 31.85 0.19 -13.83
N PHE A 217 31.72 -1.01 -14.39
CA PHE A 217 31.62 -2.26 -13.64
C PHE A 217 32.95 -2.46 -12.88
N GLY A 218 33.05 -1.85 -11.71
CA GLY A 218 34.19 -1.93 -10.79
C GLY A 218 33.89 -2.85 -9.61
N ALA A 219 33.65 -4.13 -9.87
CA ALA A 219 33.69 -5.18 -8.85
C ALA A 219 34.13 -6.50 -9.51
N ARG A 220 35.37 -6.54 -10.02
CA ARG A 220 36.10 -7.80 -10.14
C ARG A 220 36.82 -8.03 -8.81
N GLY A 221 36.64 -9.22 -8.27
CA GLY A 221 37.14 -9.61 -6.96
C GLY A 221 38.65 -9.42 -6.81
N ALA A 222 39.03 -9.07 -5.58
CA ALA A 222 40.35 -9.37 -5.06
C ALA A 222 40.16 -10.49 -4.03
N GLY A 223 40.43 -11.71 -4.47
CA GLY A 223 40.84 -12.78 -3.56
C GLY A 223 42.33 -12.62 -3.29
N ALA A 224 42.69 -12.72 -2.02
CA ALA A 224 43.95 -13.24 -1.51
C ALA A 224 43.63 -13.88 -0.16
#